data_AF-A0A3Q8ZHN0-F1
#
_entry.id   AF-A0A3Q8ZHN0-F1
#
_cell.length_a   1.000
_cell.length_b   1.000
_cell.length_c   1.000
_cell.angle_alpha   90.00
_cell.angle_beta   90.00
_cell.angle_gamma   90.00
#
_symmetry.space_group_name_H-M   'P 1'
#
loop_
_entity.id
_entity.type
_entity.pdbx_description
1 polymer ?
#
loop_
_entity_poly.entity_id
_entity_poly.type
_entity_poly.pdbx_seq_one_letter_code
_entity_poly.pdbx_strand_id
1 'polypeptide(L)'
;MLKSSLDKYFLPFRGCMAAVAATMLLGLTLSAVAQESSTANELFNYPDTVLNGIVSAQFSKPMEECRKLCEARSGCQGFDHSQKDECRLFASVGAGRVNVGSTAETRSLLSNYTDPTNPPLAARLAKLKETDADGHELFALSKEAFKRGDRSVGLQAINLAMQRGNQDAKLEMAKWYDPRTFAPDRVDAIDSNKAARSYFELALEGNAQANNLLSSLCLDASDTGSSHANAYENFLRTTYCEGSISP
;
A
#
# COMPACT_ATOMS: atom_id res chain seq x y z
N MET A 1 70.44 22.38 19.30
CA MET A 1 71.74 21.68 19.44
C MET A 1 71.48 20.31 20.07
N LEU A 2 72.18 19.31 19.53
CA LEU A 2 72.01 17.87 19.72
C LEU A 2 72.45 17.32 21.09
N LYS A 3 72.07 16.05 21.30
CA LYS A 3 72.62 14.95 22.13
C LYS A 3 72.12 14.87 23.57
N SER A 4 71.99 13.70 24.21
CA SER A 4 71.94 12.26 23.87
C SER A 4 72.04 11.51 25.22
N SER A 5 71.71 10.21 25.21
CA SER A 5 72.14 9.15 26.14
C SER A 5 71.10 8.78 27.21
N LEU A 6 70.35 7.68 27.05
CA LEU A 6 70.71 6.24 27.11
C LEU A 6 71.10 5.74 28.50
N ASP A 7 70.28 4.77 28.90
CA ASP A 7 70.53 3.58 29.69
C ASP A 7 70.91 3.70 31.17
N LYS A 8 70.11 3.02 32.00
CA LYS A 8 70.53 1.75 32.59
C LYS A 8 69.37 1.03 33.31
N TYR A 9 69.51 -0.30 33.31
CA TYR A 9 69.10 -1.29 34.32
C TYR A 9 68.02 -2.32 33.93
N PHE A 10 68.56 -3.46 33.46
CA PHE A 10 68.36 -4.82 33.98
C PHE A 10 66.97 -5.50 33.86
N LEU A 11 66.93 -6.49 32.96
CA LEU A 11 66.11 -7.73 32.97
C LEU A 11 66.44 -8.61 34.21
N PRO A 12 65.81 -9.80 34.45
CA PRO A 12 64.61 -10.44 33.87
C PRO A 12 63.62 -10.97 34.95
N PHE A 13 62.39 -11.40 34.61
CA PHE A 13 61.79 -12.64 35.16
C PHE A 13 60.48 -13.00 34.42
N ARG A 14 60.58 -14.04 33.59
CA ARG A 14 59.64 -15.16 33.35
C ARG A 14 58.27 -15.11 34.07
N GLY A 15 57.18 -15.29 33.32
CA GLY A 15 56.03 -16.07 33.80
C GLY A 15 54.61 -15.59 33.42
N CYS A 16 53.98 -16.38 32.53
CA CYS A 16 52.57 -16.76 32.52
C CYS A 16 51.45 -15.74 32.23
N MET A 17 50.90 -15.89 31.02
CA MET A 17 49.49 -15.78 30.60
C MET A 17 48.48 -15.09 31.54
N ALA A 18 47.80 -14.07 31.01
CA ALA A 18 46.38 -13.84 31.28
C ALA A 18 45.69 -13.10 30.11
N ALA A 19 44.73 -13.81 29.52
CA ALA A 19 43.58 -13.42 28.70
C ALA A 19 43.49 -12.00 28.09
N VAL A 20 43.49 -11.92 26.76
CA VAL A 20 42.92 -10.79 26.01
C VAL A 20 41.44 -11.09 25.79
N ALA A 21 40.57 -10.40 26.52
CA ALA A 21 39.13 -10.40 26.26
C ALA A 21 38.85 -9.50 25.05
N ALA A 22 38.52 -10.12 23.90
CA ALA A 22 38.06 -9.41 22.72
C ALA A 22 36.56 -9.10 22.84
N THR A 23 36.22 -7.88 23.25
CA THR A 23 34.86 -7.34 23.16
C THR A 23 34.49 -7.09 21.70
N MET A 24 33.69 -7.98 21.11
CA MET A 24 33.00 -7.73 19.84
C MET A 24 31.85 -6.75 20.06
N LEU A 25 31.99 -5.53 19.55
CA LEU A 25 30.88 -4.60 19.34
C LEU A 25 30.08 -5.05 18.12
N LEU A 26 28.96 -5.76 18.33
CA LEU A 26 27.95 -5.96 17.30
C LEU A 26 27.23 -4.63 17.04
N GLY A 27 27.54 -4.00 15.92
CA GLY A 27 26.76 -2.89 15.38
C GLY A 27 25.40 -3.38 14.91
N LEU A 28 24.35 -3.03 15.66
CA LEU A 28 22.96 -3.13 15.22
C LEU A 28 22.73 -2.11 14.11
N THR A 29 22.83 -2.53 12.85
CA THR A 29 22.30 -1.74 11.73
C THR A 29 20.78 -1.86 11.76
N LEU A 30 20.10 -0.86 12.32
CA LEU A 30 18.68 -0.64 12.04
C LEU A 30 18.55 -0.29 10.56
N SER A 31 18.20 -1.28 9.74
CA SER A 31 17.65 -1.01 8.41
C SER A 31 16.26 -0.41 8.61
N ALA A 32 16.17 0.93 8.58
CA ALA A 32 14.90 1.60 8.36
C ALA A 32 14.37 1.14 7.00
N VAL A 33 13.32 0.32 6.99
CA VAL A 33 12.51 0.09 5.80
C VAL A 33 11.83 1.42 5.48
N ALA A 34 12.45 2.23 4.63
CA ALA A 34 11.75 3.28 3.93
C ALA A 34 10.73 2.58 3.02
N GLN A 35 9.49 2.51 3.50
CA GLN A 35 8.37 2.07 2.69
C GLN A 35 8.11 3.18 1.67
N GLU A 36 8.83 3.15 0.55
CA GLU A 36 8.52 3.99 -0.61
C GLU A 36 7.12 3.61 -1.07
N SER A 37 6.15 4.42 -0.66
CA SER A 37 4.82 4.36 -1.21
C SER A 37 4.94 4.61 -2.71
N SER A 38 4.32 3.75 -3.50
CA SER A 38 4.14 3.91 -4.95
C SER A 38 3.49 5.26 -5.36
N THR A 39 3.08 6.07 -4.38
CA THR A 39 2.53 7.42 -4.53
C THR A 39 3.57 8.47 -4.95
N ALA A 40 4.87 8.19 -4.84
CA ALA A 40 5.93 9.17 -5.15
C ALA A 40 5.93 9.64 -6.62
N ASN A 41 5.31 8.86 -7.51
CA ASN A 41 5.20 9.16 -8.95
C ASN A 41 3.79 9.54 -9.42
N GLU A 42 2.80 9.62 -8.53
CA GLU A 42 1.48 10.11 -8.94
C GLU A 42 1.53 11.61 -9.19
N LEU A 43 0.94 12.03 -10.31
CA LEU A 43 0.67 13.42 -10.60
C LEU A 43 -0.81 13.71 -10.36
N PHE A 44 -1.07 14.69 -9.50
CA PHE A 44 -2.40 15.21 -9.21
C PHE A 44 -2.85 16.13 -10.35
N ASN A 45 -3.98 15.81 -10.96
CA ASN A 45 -4.51 16.42 -12.15
C ASN A 45 -5.48 17.57 -11.81
N TYR A 46 -5.18 18.74 -12.35
CA TYR A 46 -5.95 19.96 -12.22
C TYR A 46 -6.36 20.40 -13.64
N PRO A 47 -7.61 20.11 -14.07
CA PRO A 47 -8.13 20.64 -15.32
C PRO A 47 -8.27 22.16 -15.24
N ASP A 48 -8.35 22.79 -16.41
CA ASP A 48 -8.50 24.24 -16.57
C ASP A 48 -7.50 25.05 -15.72
N THR A 49 -6.27 24.57 -15.61
CA THR A 49 -5.26 25.12 -14.70
C THR A 49 -3.92 25.26 -15.41
N VAL A 50 -3.24 26.37 -15.13
CA VAL A 50 -1.80 26.54 -15.39
C VAL A 50 -1.07 26.86 -14.08
N LEU A 51 0.19 26.50 -14.03
CA LEU A 51 1.02 26.61 -12.84
C LEU A 51 1.83 27.91 -12.84
N ASN A 52 2.07 28.40 -11.63
CA ASN A 52 3.06 29.41 -11.30
C ASN A 52 4.17 28.73 -10.47
N GLY A 53 5.42 28.97 -10.85
CA GLY A 53 6.58 28.35 -10.21
C GLY A 53 7.87 28.56 -11.01
N ILE A 54 8.90 27.77 -10.71
CA ILE A 54 10.18 27.82 -11.43
C ILE A 54 10.10 26.89 -12.64
N VAL A 55 10.00 27.45 -13.84
CA VAL A 55 10.03 26.69 -15.10
C VAL A 55 11.44 26.16 -15.34
N SER A 56 11.56 24.85 -15.53
CA SER A 56 12.82 24.15 -15.79
C SER A 56 13.03 23.82 -17.27
N ALA A 57 11.94 23.69 -18.03
CA ALA A 57 11.94 23.46 -19.46
C ALA A 57 10.59 23.87 -20.05
N GLN A 58 10.60 24.27 -21.32
CA GLN A 58 9.41 24.62 -22.09
C GLN A 58 9.61 24.19 -23.53
N PHE A 59 8.61 23.54 -24.11
CA PHE A 59 8.66 23.00 -25.47
C PHE A 59 7.25 22.72 -26.00
N SER A 60 7.12 22.52 -27.32
CA SER A 60 5.85 22.15 -27.94
C SER A 60 5.74 20.63 -28.05
N LYS A 61 4.90 20.00 -27.23
CA LYS A 61 4.68 18.55 -27.14
C LYS A 61 3.26 18.26 -26.66
N PRO A 62 2.63 17.18 -27.14
CA PRO A 62 1.30 16.79 -26.68
C PRO A 62 1.33 16.42 -25.19
N MET A 63 0.19 16.58 -24.52
CA MET A 63 0.02 16.39 -23.08
C MET A 63 0.60 15.07 -22.56
N GLU A 64 0.36 13.95 -23.26
CA GLU A 64 0.86 12.63 -22.86
C GLU A 64 2.40 12.58 -22.86
N GLU A 65 3.04 13.22 -23.83
CA GLU A 65 4.50 13.30 -23.90
C GLU A 65 5.05 14.28 -22.85
N CYS A 66 4.34 15.37 -22.60
CA CYS A 66 4.65 16.31 -21.51
C CYS A 66 4.66 15.61 -20.14
N ARG A 67 3.66 14.75 -19.87
CA ARG A 67 3.58 13.94 -18.65
C ARG A 67 4.77 13.00 -18.53
N LYS A 68 5.03 12.19 -19.55
CA LYS A 68 6.14 11.22 -19.55
C LYS A 68 7.49 11.90 -19.28
N LEU A 69 7.70 13.10 -19.83
CA LEU A 69 8.91 13.88 -19.58
C LEU A 69 9.01 14.35 -18.13
N CYS A 70 7.91 14.75 -17.50
CA CYS A 70 7.91 15.12 -16.08
C CYS A 70 8.11 13.90 -15.16
N GLU A 71 7.46 12.78 -15.47
CA GLU A 71 7.59 11.54 -14.70
C GLU A 71 9.03 11.00 -14.73
N ALA A 72 9.66 11.00 -15.90
CA ALA A 72 11.02 10.50 -16.10
C ALA A 72 12.10 11.44 -15.55
N ARG A 73 11.81 12.73 -15.38
CA ARG A 73 12.80 13.73 -14.95
C ARG A 73 12.82 13.86 -13.43
N SER A 74 13.88 13.32 -12.82
CA SER A 74 14.21 13.62 -11.41
C SER A 74 14.23 15.14 -11.19
N GLY A 75 13.43 15.61 -10.23
CA GLY A 75 13.27 17.03 -9.90
C GLY A 75 12.11 17.75 -10.59
N CYS A 76 11.38 17.14 -11.52
CA CYS A 76 10.12 17.72 -12.02
C CYS A 76 9.06 17.65 -10.92
N GLN A 77 8.55 18.79 -10.46
CA GLN A 77 7.50 18.90 -9.43
C GLN A 77 6.09 18.97 -10.03
N GLY A 78 6.00 19.23 -11.33
CA GLY A 78 4.75 19.26 -12.07
C GLY A 78 4.94 19.82 -13.46
N PHE A 79 3.88 19.77 -14.25
CA PHE A 79 3.81 20.39 -15.57
C PHE A 79 2.48 21.08 -15.78
N ASP A 80 2.44 22.00 -16.75
CA ASP A 80 1.19 22.36 -17.41
C ASP A 80 1.30 22.26 -18.91
N HIS A 81 0.14 22.05 -19.54
CA HIS A 81 -0.02 21.88 -20.96
C HIS A 81 -1.20 22.73 -21.44
N SER A 82 -0.97 23.59 -22.43
CA SER A 82 -2.03 24.42 -23.03
C SER A 82 -2.65 23.78 -24.28
N GLN A 83 -3.77 24.34 -24.76
CA GLN A 83 -4.39 23.91 -26.03
C GLN A 83 -3.51 24.08 -27.28
N LYS A 84 -2.40 24.83 -27.18
CA LYS A 84 -1.46 25.07 -28.30
C LYS A 84 -0.26 24.12 -28.25
N ASP A 85 -0.41 22.98 -27.58
CA ASP A 85 0.63 22.01 -27.28
C ASP A 85 1.85 22.60 -26.57
N GLU A 86 1.66 23.70 -25.83
CA GLU A 86 2.74 24.30 -25.05
C GLU A 86 2.86 23.57 -23.71
N CYS A 87 3.95 22.82 -23.55
CA CYS A 87 4.29 22.09 -22.33
C CYS A 87 5.35 22.87 -21.53
N ARG A 88 5.07 23.11 -20.25
CA ARG A 88 6.02 23.70 -19.31
C ARG A 88 6.26 22.73 -18.16
N LEU A 89 7.53 22.38 -17.92
CA LEU A 89 7.93 21.56 -16.77
C LEU A 89 8.44 22.45 -15.64
N PHE A 90 8.06 22.16 -14.41
CA PHE A 90 8.41 22.97 -13.25
C PHE A 90 9.38 22.25 -12.32
N ALA A 91 10.47 22.92 -11.95
CA ALA A 91 11.36 22.48 -10.86
C ALA A 91 10.78 22.77 -9.47
N SER A 92 9.82 23.70 -9.39
CA SER A 92 9.01 23.96 -8.20
C SER A 92 7.66 24.52 -8.61
N VAL A 93 6.61 24.14 -7.87
CA VAL A 93 5.24 24.61 -8.08
C VAL A 93 4.83 25.43 -6.86
N GLY A 94 4.42 26.68 -7.09
CA GLY A 94 3.97 27.59 -6.03
C GLY A 94 2.45 27.68 -5.92
N ALA A 95 1.76 27.85 -7.05
CA ALA A 95 0.30 27.99 -7.08
C ALA A 95 -0.28 27.60 -8.44
N GLY A 96 -1.57 27.29 -8.48
CA GLY A 96 -2.37 27.18 -9.70
C GLY A 96 -3.14 28.46 -9.99
N ARG A 97 -3.44 28.70 -11.26
CA ARG A 97 -4.43 29.70 -11.69
C ARG A 97 -5.33 29.10 -12.75
N VAL A 98 -6.60 29.51 -12.73
CA VAL A 98 -7.59 29.05 -13.70
C VAL A 98 -7.21 29.54 -15.10
N ASN A 99 -7.17 28.62 -16.05
CA ASN A 99 -7.00 28.88 -17.47
C ASN A 99 -7.70 27.77 -18.28
N VAL A 100 -8.86 28.12 -18.85
CA VAL A 100 -9.75 27.16 -19.51
C VAL A 100 -9.05 26.45 -20.68
N GLY A 101 -9.15 25.12 -20.68
CA GLY A 101 -8.54 24.19 -21.62
C GLY A 101 -7.03 24.01 -21.52
N SER A 102 -6.41 24.57 -20.48
CA SER A 102 -5.09 24.09 -20.04
C SER A 102 -5.26 22.99 -18.98
N THR A 103 -4.28 22.11 -18.87
CA THR A 103 -4.24 21.09 -17.81
C THR A 103 -2.92 21.18 -17.08
N ALA A 104 -2.97 21.13 -15.74
CA ALA A 104 -1.80 21.05 -14.91
C ALA A 104 -1.78 19.73 -14.13
N GLU A 105 -0.57 19.23 -13.87
CA GLU A 105 -0.34 18.00 -13.13
C GLU A 105 0.84 18.17 -12.18
N THR A 106 0.68 17.88 -10.89
CA THR A 106 1.69 18.19 -9.86
C THR A 106 1.96 17.02 -8.92
N ARG A 107 3.18 16.92 -8.39
CA ARG A 107 3.54 15.90 -7.37
C ARG A 107 3.05 16.24 -5.96
N SER A 108 2.58 17.46 -5.74
CA SER A 108 2.10 17.95 -4.45
C SER A 108 0.80 18.72 -4.61
N LEU A 109 -0.07 18.64 -3.61
CA LEU A 109 -1.33 19.37 -3.62
C LEU A 109 -1.09 20.88 -3.70
N LEU A 110 -1.90 21.56 -4.51
CA LEU A 110 -1.90 23.01 -4.58
C LEU A 110 -2.62 23.59 -3.36
N SER A 111 -1.91 24.40 -2.58
CA SER A 111 -2.49 25.05 -1.39
C SER A 111 -3.49 26.13 -1.78
N ASN A 112 -4.63 26.20 -1.08
CA ASN A 112 -5.71 27.16 -1.31
C ASN A 112 -6.22 27.18 -2.77
N TYR A 113 -6.23 26.02 -3.42
CA TYR A 113 -6.73 25.84 -4.78
C TYR A 113 -7.81 24.75 -4.80
N THR A 114 -8.45 24.53 -5.94
CA THR A 114 -9.43 23.45 -6.09
C THR A 114 -8.76 22.09 -5.95
N ASP A 115 -9.47 21.13 -5.35
CA ASP A 115 -9.00 19.74 -5.27
C ASP A 115 -8.69 19.18 -6.68
N PRO A 116 -7.64 18.36 -6.82
CA PRO A 116 -7.39 17.66 -8.07
C PRO A 116 -8.52 16.67 -8.36
N THR A 117 -8.65 16.26 -9.62
CA THR A 117 -9.64 15.26 -10.05
C THR A 117 -9.31 13.84 -9.56
N ASN A 118 -8.04 13.57 -9.26
CA ASN A 118 -7.53 12.36 -8.63
C ASN A 118 -6.88 12.67 -7.25
N PRO A 119 -7.67 13.03 -6.22
CA PRO A 119 -7.10 13.37 -4.93
C PRO A 119 -6.42 12.17 -4.25
N PRO A 120 -5.47 12.42 -3.33
CA PRO A 120 -4.78 11.37 -2.60
C PRO A 120 -5.74 10.38 -1.96
N LEU A 121 -5.37 9.10 -1.92
CA LEU A 121 -6.20 8.03 -1.37
C LEU A 121 -6.67 8.35 0.06
N ALA A 122 -5.81 8.92 0.91
CA ALA A 122 -6.16 9.32 2.26
C ALA A 122 -7.23 10.44 2.31
N ALA A 123 -7.15 11.41 1.41
CA ALA A 123 -8.14 12.49 1.30
C ALA A 123 -9.50 11.95 0.80
N ARG A 124 -9.46 11.03 -0.18
CA ARG A 124 -10.65 10.31 -0.64
C ARG A 124 -11.29 9.51 0.49
N LEU A 125 -10.50 8.78 1.26
CA LEU A 125 -10.98 8.04 2.43
C LEU A 125 -11.65 8.96 3.45
N ALA A 126 -11.04 10.10 3.78
CA ALA A 126 -11.61 11.06 4.71
C ALA A 126 -12.99 11.56 4.26
N LYS A 127 -13.13 11.90 2.97
CA LYS A 127 -14.43 12.29 2.40
C LYS A 127 -15.46 11.16 2.46
N LEU A 128 -15.07 9.95 2.01
CA LEU A 128 -15.99 8.81 1.99
C LEU A 128 -16.43 8.38 3.40
N LYS A 129 -15.58 8.57 4.42
CA LYS A 129 -15.98 8.40 5.84
C LYS A 129 -17.21 9.22 6.21
N GLU A 130 -17.47 10.33 5.53
CA GLU A 130 -18.64 11.18 5.82
C GLU A 130 -19.80 10.92 4.85
N THR A 131 -19.51 10.59 3.58
CA THR A 131 -20.52 10.61 2.52
C THR A 131 -21.05 9.26 2.07
N ASP A 132 -20.26 8.18 2.14
CA ASP A 132 -20.61 6.87 1.55
C ASP A 132 -21.36 5.98 2.55
N ALA A 133 -22.67 6.16 2.72
CA ALA A 133 -23.41 5.49 3.79
C ALA A 133 -23.48 3.96 3.67
N ASP A 134 -23.42 3.39 2.47
CA ASP A 134 -23.59 1.95 2.20
C ASP A 134 -22.26 1.20 1.97
N GLY A 135 -21.15 1.92 1.83
CA GLY A 135 -19.80 1.37 1.74
C GLY A 135 -19.38 0.96 0.34
N HIS A 136 -20.16 1.23 -0.72
CA HIS A 136 -19.80 0.84 -2.09
C HIS A 136 -18.54 1.55 -2.59
N GLU A 137 -18.44 2.87 -2.41
CA GLU A 137 -17.26 3.64 -2.83
C GLU A 137 -16.05 3.35 -1.95
N LEU A 138 -16.23 3.08 -0.67
CA LEU A 138 -15.18 2.65 0.26
C LEU A 138 -14.60 1.31 -0.18
N PHE A 139 -15.44 0.37 -0.59
CA PHE A 139 -14.96 -0.91 -1.12
C PHE A 139 -14.21 -0.73 -2.45
N ALA A 140 -14.68 0.16 -3.33
CA ALA A 140 -13.95 0.50 -4.55
C ALA A 140 -12.59 1.15 -4.21
N LEU A 141 -12.56 2.07 -3.24
CA LEU A 141 -11.33 2.71 -2.77
C LEU A 141 -10.36 1.70 -2.17
N SER A 142 -10.84 0.70 -1.42
CA SER A 142 -9.95 -0.30 -0.84
C SER A 142 -9.22 -1.10 -1.91
N LYS A 143 -9.93 -1.51 -2.99
CA LYS A 143 -9.31 -2.23 -4.11
C LYS A 143 -8.23 -1.40 -4.80
N GLU A 144 -8.53 -0.12 -5.04
CA GLU A 144 -7.56 0.79 -5.65
C GLU A 144 -6.35 1.03 -4.75
N ALA A 145 -6.56 1.25 -3.46
CA ALA A 145 -5.47 1.44 -2.50
C ALA A 145 -4.54 0.24 -2.44
N PHE A 146 -5.11 -0.97 -2.42
CA PHE A 146 -4.32 -2.20 -2.48
C PHE A 146 -3.58 -2.40 -3.79
N LYS A 147 -4.20 -2.09 -4.94
CA LYS A 147 -3.53 -2.09 -6.25
C LYS A 147 -2.32 -1.14 -6.28
N ARG A 148 -2.43 -0.04 -5.52
CA ARG A 148 -1.36 0.95 -5.33
C ARG A 148 -0.43 0.63 -4.15
N GLY A 149 -0.56 -0.51 -3.48
CA GLY A 149 0.30 -0.86 -2.34
C GLY A 149 0.09 0.00 -1.09
N ASP A 150 -0.95 0.84 -1.04
CA ASP A 150 -1.36 1.56 0.17
C ASP A 150 -2.23 0.66 1.05
N ARG A 151 -1.57 -0.25 1.77
CA ARG A 151 -2.23 -1.21 2.68
C ARG A 151 -3.00 -0.50 3.80
N SER A 152 -2.55 0.68 4.25
CA SER A 152 -3.18 1.43 5.33
C SER A 152 -4.55 1.96 4.91
N VAL A 153 -4.63 2.67 3.78
CA VAL A 153 -5.92 3.13 3.25
C VAL A 153 -6.78 1.94 2.82
N GLY A 154 -6.19 0.93 2.18
CA GLY A 154 -6.89 -0.28 1.76
C GLY A 154 -7.64 -0.98 2.90
N LEU A 155 -6.95 -1.23 4.01
CA LEU A 155 -7.55 -1.87 5.19
C LEU A 155 -8.57 -0.98 5.89
N GLN A 156 -8.30 0.32 6.03
CA GLN A 156 -9.28 1.23 6.66
C GLN A 156 -10.58 1.30 5.85
N ALA A 157 -10.46 1.40 4.52
CA ALA A 157 -11.60 1.53 3.62
C ALA A 157 -12.47 0.27 3.61
N ILE A 158 -11.89 -0.94 3.48
CA ILE A 158 -12.68 -2.19 3.45
C ILE A 158 -13.35 -2.47 4.80
N ASN A 159 -12.67 -2.17 5.92
CA ASN A 159 -13.24 -2.36 7.25
C ASN A 159 -14.46 -1.46 7.46
N LEU A 160 -14.37 -0.21 7.03
CA LEU A 160 -15.50 0.71 7.11
C LEU A 160 -16.64 0.32 6.16
N ALA A 161 -16.32 -0.15 4.94
CA ALA A 161 -17.32 -0.67 4.01
C ALA A 161 -18.14 -1.82 4.64
N MET A 162 -17.47 -2.79 5.28
CA MET A 162 -18.16 -3.87 5.99
C MET A 162 -18.98 -3.38 7.18
N GLN A 163 -18.47 -2.40 7.95
CA GLN A 163 -19.23 -1.78 9.06
C GLN A 163 -20.51 -1.11 8.58
N ARG A 164 -20.54 -0.69 7.31
CA ARG A 164 -21.71 -0.10 6.63
C ARG A 164 -22.63 -1.13 5.99
N GLY A 165 -22.36 -2.43 6.18
CA GLY A 165 -23.18 -3.51 5.67
C GLY A 165 -22.85 -3.91 4.23
N ASN A 166 -21.73 -3.44 3.66
CA ASN A 166 -21.33 -3.84 2.32
C ASN A 166 -20.96 -5.34 2.27
N GLN A 167 -21.83 -6.14 1.67
CA GLN A 167 -21.65 -7.60 1.58
C GLN A 167 -20.45 -7.98 0.70
N ASP A 168 -20.18 -7.24 -0.38
CA ASP A 168 -19.05 -7.54 -1.26
C ASP A 168 -17.70 -7.33 -0.55
N ALA A 169 -17.60 -6.29 0.29
CA ALA A 169 -16.44 -6.07 1.14
C ALA A 169 -16.23 -7.21 2.14
N LYS A 170 -17.31 -7.69 2.77
CA LYS A 170 -17.27 -8.83 3.70
C LYS A 170 -16.86 -10.11 2.99
N LEU A 171 -17.38 -10.35 1.80
CA LEU A 171 -17.05 -11.50 0.97
C LEU A 171 -15.59 -11.46 0.50
N GLU A 172 -15.10 -10.31 0.09
CA GLU A 172 -13.71 -10.11 -0.33
C GLU A 172 -12.75 -10.36 0.82
N MET A 173 -13.02 -9.80 2.01
CA MET A 173 -12.17 -10.05 3.18
C MET A 173 -12.20 -11.52 3.60
N ALA A 174 -13.34 -12.20 3.51
CA ALA A 174 -13.45 -13.63 3.82
C ALA A 174 -12.51 -14.47 2.94
N LYS A 175 -12.42 -14.15 1.64
CA LYS A 175 -11.51 -14.82 0.70
C LYS A 175 -10.04 -14.67 1.09
N TRP A 176 -9.64 -13.57 1.74
CA TRP A 176 -8.26 -13.40 2.17
C TRP A 176 -7.82 -14.42 3.22
N TYR A 177 -8.76 -14.95 4.00
CA TYR A 177 -8.50 -15.98 5.02
C TYR A 177 -8.74 -17.40 4.52
N ASP A 178 -9.43 -17.57 3.39
CA ASP A 178 -9.75 -18.86 2.79
C ASP A 178 -8.46 -19.52 2.27
N PRO A 179 -8.13 -20.78 2.64
CA PRO A 179 -6.91 -21.45 2.21
C PRO A 179 -6.71 -21.46 0.69
N ARG A 180 -7.80 -21.48 -0.07
CA ARG A 180 -7.80 -21.60 -1.54
C ARG A 180 -7.53 -20.27 -2.24
N THR A 181 -7.78 -19.15 -1.55
CA THR A 181 -7.61 -17.79 -2.08
C THR A 181 -6.81 -16.90 -1.15
N PHE A 182 -6.00 -17.51 -0.29
CA PHE A 182 -5.27 -16.84 0.78
C PHE A 182 -4.43 -15.67 0.23
N ALA A 183 -4.57 -14.51 0.87
CA ALA A 183 -3.90 -13.28 0.45
C ALA A 183 -2.89 -12.83 1.53
N PRO A 184 -1.62 -13.31 1.46
CA PRO A 184 -0.60 -13.05 2.48
C PRO A 184 -0.17 -11.58 2.57
N ASP A 185 -0.43 -10.79 1.52
CA ASP A 185 -0.20 -9.35 1.50
C ASP A 185 -1.35 -8.55 2.15
N ARG A 186 -2.44 -9.23 2.52
CA ARG A 186 -3.65 -8.64 3.13
C ARG A 186 -3.78 -9.01 4.60
N VAL A 187 -3.62 -10.30 4.92
CA VAL A 187 -3.84 -10.87 6.26
C VAL A 187 -2.69 -11.80 6.65
N ASP A 188 -2.46 -11.97 7.95
CA ASP A 188 -1.21 -12.55 8.44
C ASP A 188 -1.20 -14.09 8.43
N ALA A 189 -2.37 -14.72 8.42
CA ALA A 189 -2.49 -16.17 8.44
C ALA A 189 -3.80 -16.64 7.79
N ILE A 190 -3.77 -17.87 7.26
CA ILE A 190 -4.95 -18.60 6.82
C ILE A 190 -5.85 -18.85 8.03
N ASP A 191 -7.16 -18.65 7.87
CA ASP A 191 -8.17 -18.94 8.89
C ASP A 191 -9.47 -19.43 8.23
N SER A 192 -9.51 -20.73 7.97
CA SER A 192 -10.64 -21.43 7.35
C SER A 192 -11.94 -21.23 8.12
N ASN A 193 -11.88 -21.13 9.46
CA ASN A 193 -13.07 -20.92 10.29
C ASN A 193 -13.60 -19.49 10.12
N LYS A 194 -12.72 -18.49 10.04
CA LYS A 194 -13.11 -17.10 9.78
C LYS A 194 -13.70 -16.89 8.39
N ALA A 195 -13.12 -17.53 7.38
CA ALA A 195 -13.65 -17.54 6.02
C ALA A 195 -15.05 -18.18 6.00
N ALA A 196 -15.18 -19.42 6.52
CA ALA A 196 -16.44 -20.16 6.54
C ALA A 196 -17.55 -19.42 7.30
N ARG A 197 -17.25 -18.86 8.47
CA ARG A 197 -18.20 -18.05 9.24
C ARG A 197 -18.74 -16.89 8.42
N SER A 198 -17.86 -16.17 7.74
CA SER A 198 -18.26 -15.01 6.93
C SER A 198 -19.12 -15.42 5.75
N TYR A 199 -18.77 -16.51 5.07
CA TYR A 199 -19.59 -17.06 3.98
C TYR A 199 -20.95 -17.54 4.47
N PHE A 200 -21.00 -18.22 5.61
CA PHE A 200 -22.25 -18.69 6.22
C PHE A 200 -23.17 -17.53 6.58
N GLU A 201 -22.66 -16.51 7.27
CA GLU A 201 -23.44 -15.30 7.62
C GLU A 201 -24.01 -14.62 6.36
N LEU A 202 -23.18 -14.45 5.31
CA LEU A 202 -23.64 -13.88 4.03
C LEU A 202 -24.65 -14.77 3.31
N ALA A 203 -24.50 -16.10 3.37
CA ALA A 203 -25.45 -17.03 2.78
C ALA A 203 -26.83 -16.96 3.46
N LEU A 204 -26.88 -16.79 4.79
CA LEU A 204 -28.12 -16.54 5.54
C LEU A 204 -28.80 -15.23 5.11
N GLU A 205 -28.01 -14.24 4.70
CA GLU A 205 -28.51 -12.97 4.14
C GLU A 205 -28.92 -13.08 2.66
N GLY A 206 -28.88 -14.29 2.07
CA GLY A 206 -29.30 -14.55 0.69
C GLY A 206 -28.19 -14.40 -0.36
N ASN A 207 -26.91 -14.25 0.05
CA ASN A 207 -25.81 -14.10 -0.88
C ASN A 207 -25.43 -15.45 -1.53
N ALA A 208 -25.85 -15.67 -2.77
CA ALA A 208 -25.61 -16.91 -3.51
C ALA A 208 -24.11 -17.22 -3.72
N GLN A 209 -23.28 -16.19 -3.91
CA GLN A 209 -21.83 -16.40 -4.09
C GLN A 209 -21.18 -16.92 -2.81
N ALA A 210 -21.57 -16.36 -1.66
CA ALA A 210 -21.10 -16.83 -0.36
C ALA A 210 -21.52 -18.29 -0.11
N ASN A 211 -22.77 -18.66 -0.45
CA ASN A 211 -23.23 -20.04 -0.33
C ASN A 211 -22.40 -21.02 -1.19
N ASN A 212 -22.08 -20.64 -2.42
CA ASN A 212 -21.22 -21.44 -3.31
C ASN A 212 -19.79 -21.56 -2.76
N LEU A 213 -19.23 -20.47 -2.21
CA LEU A 213 -17.90 -20.47 -1.62
C LEU A 213 -17.83 -21.33 -0.36
N LEU A 214 -18.87 -21.29 0.49
CA LEU A 214 -19.00 -22.15 1.67
C LEU A 214 -19.07 -23.63 1.27
N SER A 215 -19.95 -23.96 0.32
CA SER A 215 -20.10 -25.34 -0.20
C SER A 215 -18.77 -25.87 -0.74
N SER A 216 -18.10 -25.05 -1.56
CA SER A 216 -16.81 -25.40 -2.14
C SER A 216 -15.69 -25.52 -1.09
N LEU A 217 -15.72 -24.72 -0.02
CA LEU A 217 -14.78 -24.82 1.10
C LEU A 217 -14.96 -26.14 1.85
N CYS A 218 -16.21 -26.52 2.10
CA CYS A 218 -16.57 -27.77 2.75
C CYS A 218 -16.20 -29.02 1.93
N LEU A 219 -16.30 -28.94 0.60
CA LEU A 219 -15.82 -29.99 -0.30
C LEU A 219 -14.29 -30.14 -0.21
N ASP A 220 -13.55 -29.04 -0.32
CA ASP A 220 -12.08 -29.05 -0.22
C ASP A 220 -11.59 -29.55 1.16
N ALA A 221 -12.26 -29.13 2.24
CA ALA A 221 -11.95 -29.60 3.59
C ALA A 221 -12.31 -31.09 3.85
N SER A 222 -13.11 -31.70 2.98
CA SER A 222 -13.47 -33.12 3.06
C SER A 222 -12.54 -33.99 2.20
N ASP A 223 -11.76 -33.39 1.32
CA ASP A 223 -10.82 -34.08 0.45
C ASP A 223 -9.46 -34.27 1.17
N THR A 224 -9.17 -35.51 1.56
CA THR A 224 -7.90 -35.89 2.18
C THR A 224 -6.69 -35.71 1.25
N GLY A 225 -6.92 -35.55 -0.05
CA GLY A 225 -5.90 -35.26 -1.05
C GLY A 225 -5.71 -33.76 -1.34
N SER A 226 -6.46 -32.87 -0.68
CA SER A 226 -6.38 -31.43 -0.92
C SER A 226 -4.97 -30.88 -0.64
N SER A 227 -4.51 -29.98 -1.50
CA SER A 227 -3.27 -29.21 -1.28
C SER A 227 -3.35 -28.31 -0.04
N HIS A 228 -4.56 -28.08 0.49
CA HIS A 228 -4.80 -27.25 1.66
C HIS A 228 -5.13 -28.07 2.92
N ALA A 229 -4.93 -29.40 2.90
CA ALA A 229 -5.31 -30.29 4.00
C ALA A 229 -4.85 -29.80 5.38
N ASN A 230 -3.60 -29.33 5.50
CA ASN A 230 -3.05 -28.80 6.76
C ASN A 230 -3.80 -27.55 7.26
N ALA A 231 -4.36 -26.74 6.38
CA ALA A 231 -5.15 -25.57 6.75
C ALA A 231 -6.54 -25.91 7.30
N TYR A 232 -6.96 -27.18 7.23
CA TYR A 232 -8.25 -27.66 7.73
C TYR A 232 -8.16 -28.49 9.00
N GLU A 233 -6.97 -28.70 9.58
CA GLU A 233 -6.78 -29.53 10.79
C GLU A 233 -7.72 -29.14 11.94
N ASN A 234 -7.97 -27.84 12.13
CA ASN A 234 -8.85 -27.30 13.17
C ASN A 234 -10.15 -26.70 12.59
N PHE A 235 -10.52 -27.06 11.36
CA PHE A 235 -11.71 -26.54 10.72
C PHE A 235 -12.97 -27.17 11.30
N LEU A 236 -13.93 -26.34 11.71
CA LEU A 236 -15.19 -26.76 12.34
C LEU A 236 -16.19 -27.26 11.29
N ARG A 237 -15.88 -28.40 10.66
CA ARG A 237 -16.69 -29.01 9.60
C ARG A 237 -18.13 -29.26 10.05
N THR A 238 -18.34 -29.78 11.25
CA THR A 238 -19.70 -30.03 11.77
C THR A 238 -20.51 -28.73 11.89
N THR A 239 -19.87 -27.62 12.27
CA THR A 239 -20.54 -26.32 12.41
C THR A 239 -20.93 -25.69 11.08
N TYR A 240 -20.04 -25.72 10.09
CA TYR A 240 -20.20 -24.96 8.85
C TYR A 240 -20.64 -25.80 7.64
N CYS A 241 -20.41 -27.12 7.68
CA CYS A 241 -20.62 -28.02 6.55
C CYS A 241 -21.87 -28.90 6.68
N GLU A 242 -22.40 -29.09 7.89
CA GLU A 242 -23.67 -29.78 8.08
C GLU A 242 -24.81 -28.90 7.54
N GLY A 243 -25.53 -29.40 6.54
CA GLY A 243 -26.62 -28.67 5.86
C GLY A 243 -26.20 -27.77 4.69
N SER A 244 -24.92 -27.40 4.54
CA SER A 244 -24.44 -26.65 3.37
C SER A 244 -24.01 -27.55 2.20
N ILE A 245 -23.77 -28.85 2.44
CA ILE A 245 -23.44 -29.85 1.40
C ILE A 245 -24.71 -30.46 0.76
N SER A 246 -25.92 -29.99 1.09
CA SER A 246 -27.14 -30.34 0.36
C SER A 246 -28.14 -29.16 0.38
N PRO A 247 -28.23 -28.39 -0.73
CA PRO A 247 -29.27 -27.38 -0.91
C PRO A 247 -30.67 -27.98 -1.03
#